data_AF-A0A5J4TI12-F1
#
_entry.id   AF-A0A5J4TI12-F1
#
_cell.length_a   1.000
_cell.length_b   1.000
_cell.length_c   1.000
_cell.angle_alpha   90.00
_cell.angle_beta   90.00
_cell.angle_gamma   90.00
#
_symmetry.space_group_name_H-M   'P 1'
#
loop_
_entity.id
_entity.type
_entity.pdbx_description
1 polymer ?
#
loop_
_entity_poly.entity_id
_entity_poly.type
_entity_poly.pdbx_seq_one_letter_code
_entity_poly.pdbx_strand_id
1 'polypeptide(L)'
;MGSGLYSAIFEGICKNQTTSQRVAIKFENITLDCPKLPNEILILQALADCKHFAQFYEQGTHKKYKFVAMELLGPSLHDLVNRKIPNKFCLHSILKFGVQAIEALQALHKI
;
A
#
# COMPACT_ATOMS: atom_id res chain seq x y z
N MET A 1 5.32 -3.09 -8.57
CA MET A 1 6.47 -3.54 -7.77
C MET A 1 7.39 -2.37 -7.52
N GLY A 2 7.84 -2.17 -6.29
CA GLY A 2 8.73 -1.07 -5.93
C GLY A 2 9.80 -1.55 -4.95
N SER A 3 11.03 -1.11 -5.15
CA SER A 3 12.16 -1.34 -4.24
C SER A 3 12.68 0.00 -3.74
N GLY A 4 12.79 0.13 -2.41
CA GLY A 4 13.60 1.14 -1.76
C GLY A 4 14.97 0.56 -1.40
N LEU A 5 15.88 1.40 -0.87
CA LEU A 5 17.24 0.98 -0.53
C LEU A 5 17.30 -0.21 0.44
N TYR A 6 16.27 -0.37 1.29
CA TYR A 6 16.21 -1.38 2.35
C TYR A 6 14.84 -2.07 2.48
N SER A 7 13.92 -1.82 1.55
CA SER A 7 12.61 -2.47 1.52
C SER A 7 12.22 -2.85 0.10
N ALA A 8 11.42 -3.89 -0.03
CA ALA A 8 10.91 -4.34 -1.33
C ALA A 8 9.46 -4.81 -1.19
N ILE A 9 8.66 -4.53 -2.21
CA ILE A 9 7.26 -4.95 -2.29
C ILE A 9 7.13 -6.00 -3.40
N PHE A 10 6.55 -7.14 -3.05
CA PHE A 10 6.28 -8.26 -3.95
C PHE A 10 4.77 -8.54 -4.02
N GLU A 11 4.33 -9.15 -5.12
CA GLU A 11 2.99 -9.74 -5.25
C GLU A 11 3.08 -11.20 -4.80
N GLY A 12 2.18 -11.59 -3.91
CA GLY A 12 2.04 -12.95 -3.40
C GLY A 12 0.65 -13.53 -3.69
N ILE A 13 0.49 -14.82 -3.42
CA ILE A 13 -0.79 -15.52 -3.52
C ILE A 13 -1.09 -16.16 -2.17
N CYS A 14 -2.22 -15.79 -1.56
CA CYS A 14 -2.75 -16.43 -0.37
C CYS A 14 -3.51 -17.70 -0.75
N LYS A 15 -3.15 -18.84 -0.15
CA LYS A 15 -3.72 -20.17 -0.42
C LYS A 15 -4.83 -20.59 0.56
N ASN A 16 -5.19 -19.75 1.53
CA ASN A 16 -6.04 -20.15 2.67
C ASN A 16 -7.55 -20.02 2.44
N GLN A 17 -8.01 -19.81 1.21
CA GLN A 17 -9.44 -19.81 0.90
C GLN A 17 -9.66 -20.56 -0.41
N THR A 18 -10.88 -21.03 -0.64
CA THR A 18 -11.34 -21.71 -1.87
C THR A 18 -11.02 -20.96 -3.18
N THR A 19 -10.55 -19.72 -3.09
CA THR A 19 -10.04 -18.87 -4.17
C THR A 19 -8.65 -18.32 -3.85
N SER A 20 -7.71 -18.43 -4.80
CA SER A 20 -6.39 -17.80 -4.75
C SER A 20 -6.51 -16.27 -4.76
N GLN A 21 -6.29 -15.63 -3.61
CA GLN A 21 -6.28 -14.17 -3.49
C GLN A 21 -4.87 -13.62 -3.68
N ARG A 22 -4.72 -12.57 -4.50
CA ARG A 22 -3.43 -11.89 -4.70
C ARG A 22 -3.23 -10.80 -3.65
N VAL A 23 -2.02 -10.70 -3.12
CA VAL A 23 -1.68 -9.81 -2.00
C VAL A 23 -0.39 -9.05 -2.30
N ALA A 24 -0.21 -7.87 -1.71
CA ALA A 24 1.06 -7.17 -1.69
C ALA A 24 1.82 -7.52 -0.40
N ILE A 25 3.10 -7.87 -0.51
CA ILE A 25 3.95 -8.20 0.64
C ILE A 25 5.14 -7.25 0.65
N LYS A 26 5.20 -6.38 1.66
CA LYS A 26 6.35 -5.49 1.89
C LYS A 26 7.30 -6.15 2.87
N PHE A 27 8.58 -6.24 2.50
CA PHE A 27 9.67 -6.66 3.36
C PHE A 27 10.56 -5.48 3.73
N GLU A 28 11.05 -5.46 4.96
CA GLU A 28 12.03 -4.50 5.44
C GLU A 28 13.13 -5.23 6.25
N ASN A 29 14.40 -4.91 5.98
CA ASN A 29 15.53 -5.53 6.68
C ASN A 29 15.55 -5.08 8.15
N ILE A 30 15.70 -6.04 9.07
CA ILE A 30 15.75 -5.80 10.52
C ILE A 30 17.00 -5.00 10.93
N THR A 31 18.09 -5.07 10.16
CA THR A 31 19.35 -4.38 10.48
C THR A 31 19.37 -2.91 10.08
N LEU A 32 18.21 -2.31 9.80
CA LEU A 32 18.09 -0.90 9.51
C LEU A 32 18.28 -0.06 10.77
N ASP A 33 19.05 1.02 10.66
CA ASP A 33 19.26 1.97 11.77
C ASP A 33 17.96 2.67 12.18
N CYS A 34 17.00 2.81 11.25
CA CYS A 34 15.69 3.41 11.48
C CYS A 34 14.57 2.56 10.84
N PRO A 35 14.08 1.48 11.50
CA PRO A 35 13.01 0.65 10.96
C PRO A 35 11.69 1.42 10.90
N LYS A 36 11.03 1.43 9.73
CA LYS A 36 9.79 2.17 9.49
C LYS A 36 8.57 1.25 9.50
N LEU A 37 8.76 -0.01 9.11
CA LEU A 37 7.67 -0.96 8.92
C LEU A 37 6.78 -1.16 10.14
N PRO A 38 7.29 -1.24 11.40
CA PRO A 38 6.42 -1.38 12.57
C PRO A 38 5.44 -0.22 12.72
N ASN A 39 5.88 1.01 12.50
CA ASN A 39 5.02 2.18 12.57
C ASN A 39 4.01 2.22 11.41
N GLU A 40 4.44 1.85 10.20
CA GLU A 40 3.53 1.71 9.06
C GLU A 40 2.42 0.69 9.31
N ILE A 41 2.75 -0.45 9.94
CA ILE A 41 1.75 -1.48 10.30
C ILE A 41 0.76 -0.95 11.32
N LEU A 42 1.23 -0.26 12.36
CA LEU A 42 0.35 0.35 13.38
C LEU A 42 -0.66 1.31 12.75
N ILE A 43 -0.18 2.21 11.88
CA ILE A 43 -1.04 3.17 11.17
C ILE A 43 -2.01 2.44 10.24
N LEU A 44 -1.54 1.44 9.49
CA LEU A 44 -2.37 0.67 8.57
C LEU A 44 -3.50 -0.07 9.31
N GLN A 45 -3.20 -0.66 10.47
CA GLN A 45 -4.18 -1.33 11.31
C GLN A 45 -5.20 -0.36 11.91
N ALA A 46 -4.76 0.83 12.35
CA ALA A 46 -5.66 1.86 12.87
C ALA A 46 -6.62 2.42 11.79
N LEU A 47 -6.24 2.30 10.51
CA LEU A 47 -7.01 2.71 9.35
C LEU A 47 -7.80 1.58 8.68
N ALA A 48 -7.86 0.38 9.26
CA ALA A 48 -8.45 -0.79 8.60
C ALA A 48 -9.92 -0.59 8.16
N ASP A 49 -10.70 0.20 8.90
CA ASP A 49 -12.10 0.49 8.56
C ASP A 49 -12.25 1.75 7.68
N CYS A 50 -11.15 2.37 7.28
CA CYS A 50 -11.16 3.57 6.44
C CYS A 50 -11.06 3.20 4.96
N LYS A 51 -12.09 3.58 4.20
CA LYS A 51 -12.30 3.29 2.76
C LYS A 51 -11.07 3.40 1.85
N HIS A 52 -10.19 4.36 2.09
CA HIS A 52 -9.10 4.74 1.17
C HIS A 52 -7.75 4.11 1.51
N PHE A 53 -7.71 3.18 2.46
CA PHE A 53 -6.48 2.51 2.89
C PHE A 53 -6.56 1.01 2.59
N ALA A 54 -5.40 0.41 2.32
CA ALA A 54 -5.29 -1.01 1.99
C ALA A 54 -5.65 -1.87 3.20
N GLN A 55 -6.36 -2.97 2.96
CA GLN A 55 -6.66 -3.92 4.02
C GLN A 55 -5.38 -4.58 4.56
N PHE A 56 -5.21 -4.62 5.87
CA PHE A 56 -4.20 -5.42 6.54
C PHE A 56 -4.61 -6.91 6.54
N TYR A 57 -3.67 -7.80 6.24
CA TYR A 57 -3.89 -9.25 6.33
C TYR A 57 -3.03 -9.92 7.40
N GLU A 58 -1.70 -9.77 7.31
CA GLU A 58 -0.77 -10.46 8.20
C GLU A 58 0.53 -9.68 8.35
N GLN A 59 1.24 -9.86 9.45
CA GLN A 59 2.62 -9.41 9.61
C GLN A 59 3.46 -10.50 10.24
N GLY A 60 4.77 -10.44 10.06
CA GLY A 60 5.66 -11.37 10.73
C GLY A 60 7.13 -11.06 10.49
N THR A 61 7.96 -12.02 10.87
CA THR A 61 9.41 -11.98 10.63
C THR A 61 9.82 -13.25 9.91
N HIS A 62 10.57 -13.09 8.82
CA HIS A 62 11.15 -14.20 8.09
C HIS A 62 12.64 -13.93 7.86
N LYS A 63 13.49 -14.80 8.41
CA LYS A 63 14.95 -14.63 8.41
C LYS A 63 15.33 -13.25 8.98
N LYS A 64 16.00 -12.41 8.20
CA LYS A 64 16.45 -11.06 8.60
C LYS A 64 15.49 -9.95 8.17
N TYR A 65 14.24 -10.29 7.84
CA TYR A 65 13.26 -9.33 7.34
C TYR A 65 11.97 -9.37 8.15
N LYS A 66 11.46 -8.19 8.52
CA LYS A 66 10.05 -8.03 8.90
C LYS A 66 9.22 -7.93 7.63
N PHE A 67 7.98 -8.39 7.68
CA PHE A 67 7.06 -8.26 6.58
C PHE A 67 5.65 -7.91 7.02
N VAL A 68 4.90 -7.33 6.09
CA VAL A 68 3.45 -7.17 6.15
C VAL A 68 2.85 -7.62 4.82
N ALA A 69 1.79 -8.42 4.90
CA ALA A 69 0.91 -8.75 3.80
C ALA A 69 -0.34 -7.88 3.89
N MET A 70 -0.69 -7.24 2.78
CA MET A 70 -1.80 -6.30 2.67
C MET A 70 -2.49 -6.45 1.31
N GLU A 71 -3.60 -5.74 1.13
CA GLU A 71 -4.31 -5.68 -0.14
C GLU A 71 -3.40 -5.28 -1.31
N LEU A 72 -3.48 -6.03 -2.40
CA LEU A 72 -2.81 -5.67 -3.65
C LEU A 72 -3.65 -4.61 -4.38
N LEU A 73 -3.17 -3.37 -4.35
CA LEU A 73 -3.81 -2.26 -5.06
C LEU A 73 -3.48 -2.23 -6.55
N GLY A 74 -4.27 -1.46 -7.28
CA GLY A 74 -4.05 -1.18 -8.69
C GLY A 74 -2.84 -0.27 -8.97
N PRO A 75 -2.69 0.17 -10.23
CA PRO A 75 -1.65 1.10 -10.65
C PRO A 75 -1.71 2.43 -9.88
N SER A 76 -0.55 3.06 -9.69
CA SER A 76 -0.48 4.39 -9.07
C SER A 76 -1.08 5.48 -9.98
N LEU A 77 -1.39 6.66 -9.42
CA LEU A 77 -1.81 7.82 -10.23
C LEU A 77 -0.75 8.23 -11.26
N HIS A 78 0.53 8.04 -10.93
CA HIS A 78 1.64 8.28 -11.86
C HIS A 78 1.62 7.27 -13.03
N ASP A 79 1.37 6.00 -12.75
CA ASP A 79 1.23 4.99 -13.81
C ASP A 79 0.03 5.33 -14.70
N LEU A 80 -1.10 5.71 -14.08
CA LEU A 80 -2.34 6.04 -14.79
C LEU A 80 -2.18 7.27 -15.70
N VAL A 81 -1.50 8.33 -15.23
CA VAL A 81 -1.34 9.56 -16.02
C VAL A 81 -0.48 9.33 -17.25
N ASN A 82 0.53 8.46 -17.16
CA ASN A 82 1.45 8.16 -18.25
C ASN A 82 0.90 7.17 -19.29
N ARG A 83 -0.33 6.66 -19.13
CA ARG A 83 -0.94 5.74 -20.12
C ARG A 83 -1.30 6.40 -21.45
N LYS A 84 -1.43 7.73 -21.48
CA LYS A 84 -1.85 8.48 -22.66
C LYS A 84 -1.10 9.79 -22.76
N ILE A 85 -0.60 10.11 -23.95
CA ILE A 85 -0.07 11.43 -24.28
C ILE A 85 -1.25 12.44 -24.26
N PRO A 86 -1.10 13.63 -23.65
CA PRO A 86 0.14 14.26 -23.21
C PRO A 86 0.44 14.12 -21.70
N ASN A 87 0.27 12.92 -21.15
CA ASN A 87 0.52 12.59 -19.74
C ASN A 87 -0.22 13.52 -18.78
N LYS A 88 -1.52 13.73 -19.06
CA LYS A 88 -2.40 14.56 -18.22
C LYS A 88 -3.77 13.92 -18.04
N PHE A 89 -4.34 14.14 -16.86
CA PHE A 89 -5.76 13.90 -16.64
C PHE A 89 -6.59 15.07 -17.15
N CYS A 90 -7.82 14.80 -17.58
CA CYS A 90 -8.80 15.87 -17.74
C CYS A 90 -9.30 16.36 -16.38
N LEU A 91 -9.92 17.55 -16.36
CA LEU A 91 -10.42 18.17 -15.14
C LEU A 91 -11.35 17.25 -14.33
N HIS A 92 -12.24 16.54 -15.02
CA HIS A 92 -13.18 15.61 -14.39
C HIS A 92 -12.48 14.50 -13.59
N SER A 93 -11.46 13.86 -14.18
CA SER A 93 -10.72 12.78 -13.52
C SER A 93 -9.90 13.29 -12.33
N ILE A 94 -9.21 14.43 -12.47
CA ILE A 94 -8.39 14.96 -11.38
C ILE A 94 -9.24 15.42 -10.20
N LEU A 95 -10.44 15.98 -10.43
CA LEU A 95 -11.35 16.34 -9.35
C LEU A 95 -11.82 15.11 -8.56
N LYS A 96 -12.13 14.00 -9.24
CA LYS A 96 -12.48 12.74 -8.56
C LYS A 96 -11.35 12.18 -7.70
N PHE A 97 -10.11 12.27 -8.15
CA PHE A 97 -8.96 11.89 -7.34
C PHE A 97 -8.74 12.85 -6.16
N GLY A 98 -8.92 14.15 -6.39
CA GLY A 98 -8.79 15.17 -5.35
C GLY A 98 -9.76 14.97 -4.18
N VAL A 99 -11.04 14.70 -4.47
CA VAL A 99 -12.05 14.43 -3.43
C VAL A 99 -11.66 13.21 -2.60
N GLN A 100 -11.31 12.08 -3.23
CA GLN A 100 -10.90 10.87 -2.53
C GLN A 100 -9.61 11.06 -1.72
N ALA A 101 -8.64 11.82 -2.24
CA ALA A 101 -7.41 12.13 -1.51
C ALA A 101 -7.68 12.97 -0.25
N ILE A 102 -8.59 13.96 -0.33
CA ILE A 102 -8.97 14.77 0.83
C ILE A 102 -9.69 13.92 1.88
N GLU A 103 -10.61 13.05 1.47
CA GLU A 103 -11.29 12.11 2.37
C GLU A 103 -10.27 11.19 3.08
N ALA A 104 -9.27 10.68 2.35
CA ALA A 104 -8.21 9.84 2.92
C ALA A 104 -7.36 10.62 3.95
N LEU A 105 -6.98 11.86 3.64
CA LEU A 105 -6.23 12.73 4.56
C LEU A 105 -7.04 13.08 5.81
N GLN A 106 -8.33 13.35 5.67
CA GLN A 106 -9.22 13.60 6.80
C GLN A 106 -9.35 12.39 7.71
N ALA A 107 -9.38 11.17 7.16
CA ALA A 107 -9.36 9.95 7.95
C ALA A 107 -8.02 9.78 8.69
N LEU A 108 -6.90 10.01 8.00
CA LEU A 108 -5.56 9.95 8.58
C LEU A 108 -5.34 10.95 9.73
N HIS A 109 -5.93 12.15 9.66
CA HIS A 109 -5.83 13.16 10.72
C HIS A 109 -6.68 12.87 11.96
N LYS A 110 -7.61 11.91 11.89
CA LYS A 110 -8.50 11.56 13.02
C LYS A 110 -7.93 10.47 13.92
N ILE A 111 -6.83 9.84 13.49
CA ILE A 111 -6.14 8.81 14.25
C ILE A 111 -5.19 9.44 15.27
#